data_AF-A0A832JMT5-F1
#
_entry.id   AF-A0A832JMT5-F1
#
_cell.length_a   1.000
_cell.length_b   1.000
_cell.length_c   1.000
_cell.angle_alpha   90.00
_cell.angle_beta   90.00
_cell.angle_gamma   90.00
#
_symmetry.space_group_name_H-M   'P 1'
#
loop_
_entity.id
_entity.type
_entity.pdbx_description
1 polymer ?
#
loop_
_entity_poly.entity_id
_entity_poly.type
_entity_poly.pdbx_seq_one_letter_code
_entity_poly.pdbx_strand_id
1 'polypeptide(L)'
;MDYSVEDGLDELIRGLSVDEIRLGLGRAAEALLRLDNPERSYRVVQVVGTNGKGSVCSYLDSILRASGLRVGLYTSPHLVSPRERIRVDGAMVGAKEIEGVLRRVHELCFDLELTYFELMTVCCALLFAERGVE
;
A
#
# COMPACT_ATOMS: atom_id res chain seq x y z
N MET A 1 -9.67 6.05 20.38
CA MET A 1 -9.29 5.11 19.32
C MET A 1 -10.56 4.44 18.87
N ASP A 2 -10.88 4.51 17.58
CA ASP A 2 -12.14 3.99 17.02
C ASP A 2 -11.93 2.52 16.65
N TYR A 3 -12.04 1.64 17.65
CA TYR A 3 -11.78 0.20 17.53
C TYR A 3 -12.57 -0.47 16.39
N SER A 4 -13.76 0.06 16.08
CA SER A 4 -14.66 -0.46 15.04
C SER A 4 -14.10 -0.42 13.62
N VAL A 5 -13.19 0.52 13.34
CA VAL A 5 -12.62 0.70 11.99
C VAL A 5 -11.42 -0.23 11.78
N GLU A 6 -10.65 -0.51 12.83
CA GLU A 6 -9.59 -1.50 12.78
C GLU A 6 -10.17 -2.92 12.65
N ASP A 7 -11.31 -3.19 13.28
CA ASP A 7 -12.04 -4.45 13.12
C ASP A 7 -12.47 -4.72 11.66
N GLY A 8 -12.94 -3.70 10.94
CA GLY A 8 -13.37 -3.85 9.53
C GLY A 8 -12.22 -4.10 8.57
N LEU A 9 -11.08 -3.43 8.81
CA LEU A 9 -9.82 -3.69 8.09
C LEU A 9 -9.33 -5.12 8.32
N ASP A 10 -9.33 -5.56 9.58
CA ASP A 10 -8.92 -6.90 9.96
C ASP A 10 -9.86 -7.96 9.36
N GLU A 11 -11.17 -7.73 9.34
CA GLU A 11 -12.13 -8.66 8.71
C GLU A 11 -11.85 -8.88 7.22
N LEU A 12 -11.60 -7.80 6.47
CA LEU A 12 -11.24 -7.88 5.04
C LEU A 12 -9.93 -8.62 4.80
N ILE A 13 -9.00 -8.57 5.73
CA ILE A 13 -7.66 -9.16 5.60
C ILE A 13 -7.58 -10.58 6.20
N ARG A 14 -8.46 -10.95 7.15
CA ARG A 14 -8.43 -12.23 7.87
C ARG A 14 -8.44 -13.47 6.96
N GLY A 15 -9.03 -13.37 5.77
CA GLY A 15 -9.05 -14.46 4.78
C GLY A 15 -7.76 -14.60 3.98
N LEU A 16 -6.82 -13.66 4.09
CA LEU A 16 -5.59 -13.61 3.32
C LEU A 16 -4.40 -14.03 4.18
N SER A 17 -3.67 -15.05 3.73
CA SER A 17 -2.42 -15.44 4.37
C SER A 17 -1.35 -14.37 4.14
N VAL A 18 -0.87 -13.76 5.22
CA VAL A 18 0.16 -12.70 5.19
C VAL A 18 1.52 -13.23 4.73
N ASP A 19 1.80 -14.51 4.99
CA ASP A 19 3.07 -15.16 4.70
C ASP A 19 3.05 -15.99 3.41
N GLU A 20 1.91 -16.10 2.74
CA GLU A 20 1.80 -16.86 1.50
C GLU A 20 2.48 -16.10 0.34
N ILE A 21 3.45 -16.76 -0.29
CA ILE A 21 4.16 -16.25 -1.44
C ILE A 21 3.70 -17.00 -2.69
N ARG A 22 2.90 -16.34 -3.52
CA ARG A 22 2.58 -16.80 -4.89
C ARG A 22 3.41 -15.97 -5.88
N LEU A 23 4.37 -16.60 -6.54
CA LEU A 23 5.19 -15.90 -7.54
C LEU A 23 4.38 -15.54 -8.80
N GLY A 24 4.82 -14.50 -9.50
CA GLY A 24 4.21 -13.97 -10.72
C GLY A 24 3.70 -12.54 -10.57
N LEU A 25 3.63 -11.81 -11.69
CA LEU A 25 3.18 -10.41 -11.72
C LEU A 25 1.77 -10.26 -12.31
N GLY A 26 1.22 -11.30 -12.93
CA GLY A 26 -0.02 -11.21 -13.71
C GLY A 26 -1.23 -10.72 -12.91
N ARG A 27 -1.42 -11.20 -11.69
CA ARG A 27 -2.56 -10.82 -10.83
C ARG A 27 -2.50 -9.34 -10.46
N ALA A 28 -1.35 -8.89 -9.93
CA ALA A 28 -1.16 -7.49 -9.57
C ALA A 28 -1.21 -6.55 -10.77
N ALA A 29 -0.64 -6.94 -11.92
CA ALA A 29 -0.68 -6.15 -13.15
C ALA A 29 -2.11 -5.98 -13.67
N GLU A 30 -2.91 -7.04 -13.67
CA GLU A 30 -4.32 -6.99 -14.06
C GLU A 30 -5.14 -6.13 -13.08
N ALA A 31 -4.90 -6.24 -11.78
CA ALA A 31 -5.54 -5.39 -10.77
C ALA A 31 -5.23 -3.90 -10.98
N LEU A 32 -3.97 -3.54 -11.24
CA LEU A 32 -3.57 -2.17 -11.56
C LEU A 32 -4.22 -1.68 -12.86
N LEU A 33 -4.31 -2.54 -13.88
CA LEU A 33 -4.98 -2.22 -15.15
C LEU A 33 -6.46 -1.88 -14.94
N ARG A 34 -7.19 -2.67 -14.13
CA ARG A 34 -8.60 -2.41 -13.78
C ARG A 34 -8.83 -1.09 -13.03
N LEU A 35 -7.78 -0.56 -12.41
CA LEU A 35 -7.77 0.71 -11.70
C LEU A 35 -7.23 1.87 -12.56
N ASP A 36 -7.07 1.66 -13.86
CA ASP A 36 -6.51 2.63 -14.82
C ASP A 36 -5.04 3.00 -14.52
N ASN A 37 -4.25 2.02 -14.05
CA ASN A 37 -2.81 2.11 -13.82
C ASN A 37 -2.40 3.31 -12.92
N PRO A 38 -2.92 3.39 -11.68
CA PRO A 38 -2.67 4.54 -10.78
C PRO A 38 -1.18 4.73 -10.48
N GLU A 39 -0.37 3.67 -10.53
CA GLU A 39 1.06 3.70 -10.29
C GLU A 39 1.85 4.52 -11.33
N ARG A 40 1.21 4.91 -12.44
CA ARG A 40 1.81 5.72 -13.51
C ARG A 40 1.61 7.22 -13.33
N SER A 41 0.86 7.63 -12.31
CA SER A 41 0.51 9.04 -12.07
C SER A 41 1.55 9.83 -11.26
N TYR A 42 2.54 9.15 -10.69
CA TYR A 42 3.58 9.72 -9.82
C TYR A 42 4.95 9.07 -10.04
N ARG A 43 6.03 9.70 -9.55
CA ARG A 43 7.39 9.16 -9.66
C ARG A 43 7.66 8.12 -8.57
N VAL A 44 8.41 7.08 -8.92
CA VAL A 44 8.69 5.95 -8.02
C VAL A 44 10.18 5.74 -7.85
N VAL A 45 10.61 5.64 -6.59
CA VAL A 45 11.93 5.11 -6.23
C VAL A 45 11.73 3.71 -5.63
N GLN A 46 12.15 2.68 -6.34
CA GLN A 46 12.08 1.31 -5.86
C GLN A 46 13.37 0.89 -5.16
N VAL A 47 13.28 0.54 -3.87
CA VAL A 47 14.43 0.12 -3.07
C VAL A 47 14.40 -1.39 -2.86
N VAL A 48 15.40 -2.08 -3.40
CA VAL A 48 15.57 -3.54 -3.30
C VAL A 48 16.90 -3.89 -2.61
N GLY A 49 16.97 -5.06 -1.97
CA GLY A 49 18.17 -5.54 -1.28
C GLY A 49 17.88 -6.44 -0.08
N THR A 50 18.89 -7.07 0.50
CA THR A 50 18.70 -7.98 1.64
C THR A 50 18.43 -7.20 2.93
N ASN A 51 19.23 -6.18 3.23
CA ASN A 51 19.17 -5.40 4.47
C ASN A 51 19.10 -3.90 4.18
N GLY A 52 18.68 -3.09 5.17
CA GLY A 52 18.74 -1.62 5.10
C GLY A 52 17.67 -0.93 4.26
N LYS A 53 16.82 -1.67 3.51
CA LYS A 53 15.75 -1.11 2.67
C LYS A 53 14.86 -0.11 3.42
N GLY A 54 14.33 -0.51 4.58
CA GLY A 54 13.45 0.33 5.39
C GLY A 54 14.13 1.63 5.85
N SER A 55 15.41 1.55 6.26
CA SER A 55 16.21 2.73 6.61
C SER A 55 16.42 3.66 5.42
N VAL A 56 16.79 3.11 4.26
CA VAL A 56 16.98 3.89 3.03
C VAL A 56 15.66 4.58 2.61
N CYS A 57 14.54 3.85 2.61
CA CYS A 57 13.24 4.44 2.31
C CYS A 57 12.86 5.55 3.32
N SER A 58 13.19 5.38 4.60
CA SER A 58 12.94 6.41 5.63
C SER A 58 13.80 7.65 5.44
N TYR A 59 15.06 7.49 5.02
CA TYR A 59 15.93 8.62 4.68
C TYR A 59 15.44 9.36 3.44
N LEU A 60 15.06 8.63 2.39
CA LEU A 60 14.49 9.21 1.18
C LEU A 60 13.19 9.97 1.46
N ASP A 61 12.27 9.37 2.22
CA ASP A 61 11.03 10.03 2.67
C ASP A 61 11.32 11.35 3.38
N SER A 62 12.23 11.34 4.37
CA SER A 62 12.59 12.54 5.12
C SER A 62 13.19 13.63 4.23
N ILE A 63 14.14 13.28 3.36
CA ILE A 63 14.84 14.22 2.47
C ILE A 63 13.88 14.82 1.44
N LEU A 64 13.04 14.01 0.80
CA LEU A 64 12.12 14.46 -0.25
C LEU A 64 10.99 15.31 0.34
N ARG A 65 10.46 14.97 1.53
CA ARG A 65 9.52 15.84 2.23
C ARG A 65 10.15 17.17 2.62
N ALA A 66 11.41 17.16 3.08
CA ALA A 66 12.14 18.38 3.40
C ALA A 66 12.38 19.28 2.18
N SER A 67 12.39 18.72 0.96
CA SER A 67 12.44 19.51 -0.29
C SER A 67 11.07 20.03 -0.75
N GLY A 68 10.01 19.80 0.02
CA GLY A 68 8.66 20.31 -0.26
C GLY A 68 7.80 19.42 -1.16
N LEU A 69 8.23 18.20 -1.47
CA LEU A 69 7.41 17.24 -2.24
C LEU A 69 6.39 16.55 -1.34
N ARG A 70 5.22 16.22 -1.91
CA ARG A 70 4.29 15.27 -1.30
C ARG A 70 4.79 13.84 -1.51
N VAL A 71 5.17 13.18 -0.43
CA VAL A 71 5.84 11.87 -0.50
C VAL A 71 4.96 10.76 0.05
N GLY A 72 4.82 9.70 -0.75
CA GLY A 72 4.30 8.41 -0.32
C GLY A 72 5.43 7.46 0.07
N LEU A 73 5.25 6.72 1.17
CA LEU A 73 6.18 5.69 1.63
C LEU A 73 5.45 4.35 1.79
N TYR A 74 5.90 3.33 1.05
CA TYR A 74 5.42 1.95 1.15
C TYR A 74 6.51 1.03 1.70
N THR A 75 6.24 0.36 2.82
CA THR A 75 7.19 -0.56 3.48
C THR A 75 6.51 -1.83 3.98
N SER A 76 7.28 -2.92 4.08
CA SER A 76 6.83 -4.19 4.66
C SER A 76 7.96 -4.92 5.38
N PRO A 77 7.67 -5.74 6.41
CA PRO A 77 6.37 -5.95 7.03
C PRO A 77 5.93 -4.77 7.92
N HIS A 78 4.79 -4.90 8.59
CA HIS A 78 4.37 -4.00 9.69
C HIS A 78 4.57 -4.71 11.04
N LEU A 79 4.56 -3.96 12.15
CA LEU A 79 4.69 -4.53 13.50
C LEU A 79 3.35 -4.69 14.22
N VAL A 80 2.49 -3.66 14.19
CA VAL A 80 1.22 -3.65 14.92
C VAL A 80 0.03 -3.52 13.98
N SER A 81 0.10 -2.61 13.00
CA SER A 81 -1.02 -2.31 12.11
C SER A 81 -0.64 -2.37 10.62
N PRO A 82 -1.47 -2.95 9.74
CA PRO A 82 -1.33 -2.85 8.28
C PRO A 82 -1.13 -1.42 7.76
N ARG A 83 -1.69 -0.44 8.48
CA ARG A 83 -1.56 0.99 8.16
C ARG A 83 -0.13 1.51 8.25
N GLU A 84 0.73 0.87 9.04
CA GLU A 84 2.15 1.23 9.12
C GLU A 84 2.85 1.10 7.76
N ARG A 85 2.33 0.23 6.89
CA ARG A 85 2.90 -0.05 5.58
C ARG A 85 2.76 1.12 4.62
N ILE A 86 1.75 1.98 4.77
CA ILE A 86 1.43 3.05 3.83
C ILE A 86 1.40 4.38 4.57
N ARG A 87 2.34 5.26 4.25
CA ARG A 87 2.40 6.62 4.79
C ARG A 87 2.35 7.65 3.67
N VAL A 88 1.75 8.79 3.95
CA VAL A 88 1.76 9.98 3.09
C VAL A 88 2.13 11.16 3.97
N ASP A 89 3.10 11.97 3.51
CA ASP A 89 3.62 13.13 4.25
C ASP A 89 4.09 12.77 5.67
N GLY A 90 4.69 11.60 5.83
CA GLY A 90 5.23 11.10 7.09
C GLY A 90 4.19 10.53 8.08
N ALA A 91 2.90 10.55 7.74
CA ALA A 91 1.83 10.02 8.57
C ALA A 91 1.21 8.74 7.98
N MET A 92 0.82 7.79 8.84
CA MET A 92 0.04 6.62 8.40
C MET A 92 -1.29 7.08 7.80
N VAL A 93 -1.71 6.42 6.72
CA VAL A 93 -3.04 6.64 6.14
C VAL A 93 -4.16 6.40 7.16
N GLY A 94 -5.28 7.09 6.97
CA GLY A 94 -6.44 6.97 7.87
C GLY A 94 -7.02 5.55 7.84
N ALA A 95 -7.60 5.09 8.95
CA ALA A 95 -8.19 3.75 9.01
C ALA A 95 -9.37 3.60 8.02
N LYS A 96 -10.27 4.60 7.97
CA LYS A 96 -11.40 4.61 7.00
C LYS A 96 -10.94 4.76 5.56
N GLU A 97 -9.82 5.46 5.35
CA GLU A 97 -9.24 5.70 4.04
C GLU A 97 -8.70 4.39 3.45
N ILE A 98 -7.86 3.67 4.21
CA ILE A 98 -7.34 2.38 3.76
C ILE A 98 -8.44 1.32 3.61
N GLU A 99 -9.42 1.31 4.52
CA GLU A 99 -10.57 0.40 4.46
C GLU A 99 -11.41 0.63 3.20
N GLY A 100 -11.70 1.89 2.86
CA GLY A 100 -12.45 2.25 1.66
C GLY A 100 -11.74 1.81 0.37
N VAL A 101 -10.42 2.03 0.31
CA VAL A 101 -9.60 1.58 -0.82
C VAL A 101 -9.55 0.06 -0.89
N LEU A 102 -9.36 -0.64 0.23
CA LEU A 102 -9.33 -2.09 0.27
C LEU A 102 -10.65 -2.69 -0.22
N ARG A 103 -11.80 -2.18 0.24
CA ARG A 103 -13.12 -2.64 -0.24
C ARG A 103 -13.23 -2.46 -1.75
N ARG A 104 -12.87 -1.27 -2.27
CA ARG A 104 -12.92 -0.98 -3.70
C ARG A 104 -12.02 -1.91 -4.52
N VAL A 105 -10.77 -2.13 -4.09
CA VAL A 105 -9.84 -3.03 -4.79
C VAL A 105 -10.34 -4.47 -4.72
N HIS A 106 -10.81 -4.92 -3.56
CA HIS A 106 -11.37 -6.26 -3.37
C HIS A 106 -12.60 -6.48 -4.27
N GLU A 107 -13.57 -5.57 -4.28
CA GLU A 107 -14.77 -5.67 -5.12
C GLU A 107 -14.45 -5.72 -6.62
N LEU A 108 -13.46 -4.94 -7.08
CA LEU A 108 -13.05 -4.90 -8.48
C LEU A 108 -12.18 -6.08 -8.91
N CYS A 109 -11.51 -6.76 -7.97
CA CYS A 109 -10.44 -7.72 -8.24
C CYS A 109 -10.61 -9.06 -7.51
N PHE A 110 -11.79 -9.36 -6.94
CA PHE A 110 -12.00 -10.57 -6.13
C PHE A 110 -11.68 -11.87 -6.88
N ASP A 111 -11.89 -11.89 -8.19
CA ASP A 111 -11.64 -13.02 -9.09
C ASP A 111 -10.15 -13.27 -9.36
N LEU A 112 -9.27 -12.31 -9.06
CA LEU A 112 -7.83 -12.43 -9.29
C LEU A 112 -7.10 -13.16 -8.15
N GLU A 113 -7.79 -13.40 -7.03
CA GLU A 113 -7.23 -14.03 -5.82
C GLU A 113 -5.89 -13.40 -5.40
N LEU A 114 -5.84 -12.08 -5.30
CA LEU A 114 -4.64 -11.35 -4.90
C LEU A 114 -4.14 -11.87 -3.55
N THR A 115 -2.83 -12.14 -3.47
CA THR A 115 -2.19 -12.36 -2.16
C THR A 115 -2.30 -11.11 -1.31
N TYR A 116 -2.09 -11.26 0.00
CA TYR A 116 -2.04 -10.11 0.91
C TYR A 116 -1.06 -9.03 0.44
N PHE A 117 0.14 -9.43 0.00
CA PHE A 117 1.15 -8.49 -0.48
C PHE A 117 0.72 -7.78 -1.77
N GLU A 118 0.13 -8.51 -2.72
CA GLU A 118 -0.37 -7.92 -3.97
C GLU A 118 -1.51 -6.94 -3.69
N LEU A 119 -2.49 -7.31 -2.85
CA LEU A 119 -3.60 -6.45 -2.48
C LEU A 119 -3.12 -5.15 -1.83
N MET A 120 -2.24 -5.24 -0.83
CA MET A 120 -1.68 -4.06 -0.15
C MET A 120 -0.88 -3.16 -1.10
N THR A 121 -0.16 -3.76 -2.05
CA THR A 121 0.61 -3.02 -3.06
C THR A 121 -0.30 -2.25 -4.03
N VAL A 122 -1.38 -2.89 -4.50
CA VAL A 122 -2.38 -2.25 -5.36
C VAL A 122 -3.12 -1.14 -4.62
N CYS A 123 -3.52 -1.37 -3.36
CA CYS A 123 -4.15 -0.35 -2.53
C CYS A 123 -3.23 0.85 -2.29
N CYS A 124 -1.94 0.60 -2.05
CA CYS A 124 -0.94 1.65 -1.92
C CYS A 124 -0.82 2.49 -3.19
N ALA A 125 -0.81 1.84 -4.36
CA ALA A 125 -0.70 2.55 -5.63
C ALA A 125 -1.90 3.48 -5.86
N LEU A 126 -3.11 2.99 -5.60
CA LEU A 126 -4.33 3.79 -5.69
C LEU A 126 -4.34 4.95 -4.68
N LEU A 127 -3.96 4.69 -3.42
CA LEU A 127 -3.89 5.72 -2.38
C LEU A 127 -2.91 6.84 -2.74
N PHE A 128 -1.73 6.51 -3.27
CA PHE A 128 -0.75 7.52 -3.66
C PHE A 128 -1.25 8.40 -4.81
N ALA A 129 -1.91 7.80 -5.80
CA ALA A 129 -2.54 8.54 -6.89
C ALA A 129 -3.65 9.48 -6.35
N GLU A 130 -4.56 8.98 -5.52
CA GLU A 130 -5.66 9.76 -4.95
C GLU A 130 -5.18 10.88 -4.02
N ARG A 131 -4.03 10.67 -3.36
CA ARG A 131 -3.38 11.67 -2.50
C ARG A 131 -2.50 12.65 -3.27
N GLY A 132 -2.31 12.47 -4.58
CA GLY A 132 -1.48 13.34 -5.41
C GLY A 132 -0.02 13.36 -4.97
N VAL A 133 0.52 12.19 -4.60
CA VAL A 133 1.96 11.99 -4.40
C VAL A 133 2.72 12.37 -5.68
N GLU A 134 3.94 12.88 -5.56
CA GLU A 134 4.75 13.41 -6.67
C GLU A 134 5.87 12.48 -7.13
#